data_AF-A0A4U6SAP6-F1
#
_entry.id   AF-A0A4U6SAP6-F1
#
_cell.length_a   1.000
_cell.length_b   1.000
_cell.length_c   1.000
_cell.angle_alpha   90.00
_cell.angle_beta   90.00
_cell.angle_gamma   90.00
#
_symmetry.space_group_name_H-M   'P 1'
#
loop_
_entity.id
_entity.type
_entity.pdbx_description
1 polymer ?
#
loop_
_entity_poly.entity_id
_entity_poly.type
_entity_poly.pdbx_seq_one_letter_code
_entity_poly.pdbx_strand_id
1 'polypeptide(L)'
;MSDTAARAAPAPQISPDNPCPFLRALVAGNYVGGHIVPLPELTGTIGRATGKTGFEGFTARAKIFLVAQIANGLGPFSQLRSLFQGAILDALRNGPLDKHGAGSRILDQHAVVHEDEIARLATFGKDYKAPDGSVERGLSAAEIKTFMAANFQRAKDEHPPSYGILHCYYPLLMLGEWPVLLDIMGKGEGKDRYLSVAEVRTLFVDKRFPDRIVALLNG
;
A
#
# COMPACT_ATOMS: atom_id res chain seq x y z
N MET A 1 -39.67 -22.97 16.53
CA MET A 1 -38.38 -22.39 16.96
C MET A 1 -37.28 -23.16 16.25
N SER A 2 -36.63 -22.56 15.26
CA SER A 2 -35.32 -22.99 14.75
C SER A 2 -34.65 -21.75 14.20
N ASP A 3 -33.88 -21.11 15.06
CA ASP A 3 -33.03 -19.97 14.72
C ASP A 3 -31.66 -20.53 14.35
N THR A 4 -31.42 -20.73 13.05
CA THR A 4 -30.10 -21.08 12.54
C THR A 4 -29.28 -19.81 12.58
N ALA A 5 -28.55 -19.59 13.67
CA ALA A 5 -27.57 -18.52 13.76
C ALA A 5 -26.59 -18.65 12.59
N ALA A 6 -26.62 -17.68 11.67
CA ALA A 6 -25.67 -17.57 10.59
C ALA A 6 -24.26 -17.58 11.20
N ARG A 7 -23.51 -18.66 10.96
CA ARG A 7 -22.13 -18.81 11.42
C ARG A 7 -21.34 -17.69 10.75
N ALA A 8 -20.95 -16.68 11.52
CA ALA A 8 -20.12 -15.58 11.04
C ALA A 8 -18.89 -16.17 10.35
N ALA A 9 -18.65 -15.77 9.10
CA ALA A 9 -17.47 -16.21 8.36
C ALA A 9 -16.22 -15.85 9.18
N PRO A 10 -15.22 -16.75 9.27
CA PRO A 10 -13.99 -16.47 9.99
C PRO A 10 -13.33 -15.21 9.41
N ALA A 11 -12.79 -14.37 10.30
CA ALA A 11 -12.07 -13.17 9.89
C ALA A 11 -10.97 -13.53 8.86
N PRO A 12 -10.87 -12.78 7.75
CA PRO A 12 -9.92 -13.12 6.71
C PRO A 12 -8.49 -13.06 7.24
N GLN A 13 -7.72 -14.12 7.00
CA GLN A 13 -6.34 -14.20 7.45
C GLN A 13 -5.43 -13.37 6.55
N ILE A 14 -4.53 -12.60 7.17
CA ILE A 14 -3.54 -11.81 6.43
C ILE A 14 -2.42 -12.73 6.01
N SER A 15 -2.25 -12.87 4.70
CA SER A 15 -1.13 -13.64 4.14
C SER A 15 0.24 -13.12 4.62
N PRO A 16 1.13 -14.00 5.10
CA PRO A 16 2.54 -13.67 5.32
C PRO A 16 3.23 -13.20 4.03
N ASP A 17 2.77 -13.63 2.87
CA ASP A 17 3.37 -13.34 1.56
C ASP A 17 2.81 -12.09 0.89
N ASN A 18 1.85 -11.40 1.51
CA ASN A 18 1.39 -10.09 1.05
C ASN A 18 2.36 -8.99 1.54
N PRO A 19 3.18 -8.38 0.66
CA PRO A 19 4.15 -7.36 1.03
C PRO A 19 3.53 -5.94 1.10
N CYS A 20 2.24 -5.78 0.77
CA CYS A 20 1.61 -4.47 0.65
C CYS A 20 0.91 -4.05 1.96
N PRO A 21 1.41 -3.03 2.69
CA PRO A 21 0.83 -2.60 3.97
C PRO A 21 -0.63 -2.15 3.83
N PHE A 22 -0.99 -1.51 2.71
CA PHE A 22 -2.37 -1.09 2.44
C PHE A 22 -3.33 -2.28 2.32
N LEU A 23 -2.95 -3.30 1.54
CA LEU A 23 -3.78 -4.50 1.37
C LEU A 23 -3.87 -5.29 2.67
N ARG A 24 -2.78 -5.38 3.45
CA ARG A 24 -2.79 -6.01 4.78
C ARG A 24 -3.79 -5.32 5.71
N ALA A 25 -3.88 -3.99 5.67
CA ALA A 25 -4.86 -3.25 6.45
C ALA A 25 -6.30 -3.41 5.94
N LEU A 26 -6.51 -3.53 4.63
CA LEU A 26 -7.84 -3.85 4.07
C LEU A 26 -8.34 -5.23 4.56
N VAL A 27 -7.46 -6.24 4.54
CA VAL A 27 -7.77 -7.59 5.02
C VAL A 27 -8.00 -7.57 6.54
N ALA A 28 -7.12 -6.93 7.31
CA ALA A 28 -7.25 -6.81 8.76
C ALA A 28 -8.56 -6.15 9.19
N GLY A 29 -9.00 -5.14 8.44
CA GLY A 29 -10.25 -4.42 8.65
C GLY A 29 -11.50 -5.10 8.07
N ASN A 30 -11.38 -6.32 7.52
CA ASN A 30 -12.46 -7.05 6.87
C ASN A 30 -13.13 -6.29 5.70
N TYR A 31 -12.37 -5.43 5.02
CA TYR A 31 -12.82 -4.68 3.84
C TYR A 31 -12.68 -5.47 2.53
N VAL A 32 -11.81 -6.49 2.53
CA VAL A 32 -11.59 -7.44 1.43
C VAL A 32 -11.21 -8.82 1.99
N GLY A 33 -11.39 -9.89 1.21
CA GLY A 33 -10.95 -11.24 1.57
C GLY A 33 -9.42 -11.41 1.68
N GLY A 34 -8.97 -12.42 2.44
CA GLY A 34 -7.55 -12.57 2.83
C GLY A 34 -6.61 -13.24 1.82
N HIS A 35 -7.16 -13.99 0.86
CA HIS A 35 -6.37 -14.81 -0.08
C HIS A 35 -6.62 -14.41 -1.53
N ILE A 36 -7.89 -14.41 -1.92
CA ILE A 36 -8.35 -14.11 -3.27
C ILE A 36 -9.39 -13.00 -3.15
N VAL A 37 -9.12 -11.86 -3.78
CA VAL A 37 -10.06 -10.73 -3.83
C VAL A 37 -10.48 -10.51 -5.27
N PRO A 38 -11.77 -10.55 -5.61
CA PRO A 38 -12.24 -10.17 -6.94
C PRO A 38 -11.69 -8.79 -7.32
N LEU A 39 -11.08 -8.67 -8.51
CA LEU A 39 -10.50 -7.40 -8.96
C LEU A 39 -11.49 -6.22 -8.92
N PRO A 40 -12.79 -6.38 -9.29
CA PRO A 40 -13.77 -5.30 -9.15
C PRO A 40 -14.02 -4.87 -7.70
N GLU A 41 -14.02 -5.81 -6.76
CA GLU A 41 -14.17 -5.56 -5.32
C GLU A 41 -12.95 -4.80 -4.79
N LEU A 42 -11.74 -5.26 -5.15
CA LEU A 42 -10.50 -4.60 -4.78
C LEU A 42 -10.44 -3.17 -5.34
N THR A 43 -10.69 -2.99 -6.63
CA THR A 43 -10.69 -1.69 -7.28
C THR A 43 -11.80 -0.77 -6.75
N GLY A 44 -12.97 -1.33 -6.42
CA GLY A 44 -14.06 -0.58 -5.79
C GLY A 44 -13.68 -0.07 -4.40
N THR A 45 -13.08 -0.94 -3.58
CA THR A 45 -12.68 -0.61 -2.20
C THR A 45 -11.54 0.40 -2.15
N ILE A 46 -10.49 0.22 -2.96
CA ILE A 46 -9.42 1.21 -3.04
C ILE A 46 -9.95 2.52 -3.66
N GLY A 47 -10.86 2.44 -4.63
CA GLY A 47 -11.56 3.62 -5.17
C GLY A 47 -12.29 4.41 -4.09
N ARG A 48 -13.05 3.75 -3.23
CA ARG A 48 -13.70 4.38 -2.06
C ARG A 48 -12.68 5.05 -1.13
N ALA A 49 -11.59 4.36 -0.81
CA ALA A 49 -10.54 4.89 0.05
C ALA A 49 -9.93 6.21 -0.45
N THR A 50 -9.93 6.46 -1.77
CA THR A 50 -9.42 7.73 -2.34
C THR A 50 -10.33 8.94 -2.10
N GLY A 51 -11.61 8.71 -1.79
CA GLY A 51 -12.64 9.77 -1.69
C GLY A 51 -12.95 10.50 -3.01
N LYS A 52 -12.37 10.09 -4.14
CA LYS A 52 -12.56 10.72 -5.44
C LYS A 52 -13.81 10.18 -6.14
N THR A 53 -14.61 11.07 -6.69
CA THR A 53 -15.82 10.74 -7.47
C THR A 53 -15.69 11.26 -8.91
N GLY A 54 -16.65 10.91 -9.78
CA GLY A 54 -16.65 11.34 -11.18
C GLY A 54 -15.42 10.86 -11.98
N PHE A 55 -14.91 11.71 -12.87
CA PHE A 55 -13.79 11.37 -13.75
C PHE A 55 -12.49 11.09 -12.98
N GLU A 56 -12.24 11.82 -11.90
CA GLU A 56 -11.08 11.58 -11.03
C GLU A 56 -11.18 10.23 -10.32
N GLY A 57 -12.38 9.85 -9.84
CA GLY A 57 -12.63 8.52 -9.29
C GLY A 57 -12.43 7.39 -10.32
N PHE A 58 -12.86 7.61 -11.56
CA PHE A 58 -12.64 6.65 -12.65
C PHE A 58 -11.14 6.44 -12.96
N THR A 59 -10.37 7.53 -13.06
CA THR A 59 -8.93 7.44 -13.34
C THR A 59 -8.14 6.83 -12.20
N ALA A 60 -8.51 7.11 -10.94
CA ALA A 60 -7.91 6.48 -9.76
C ALA A 60 -8.14 4.96 -9.79
N ARG A 61 -9.38 4.51 -10.01
CA ARG A 61 -9.74 3.09 -10.12
C ARG A 61 -8.98 2.40 -11.25
N ALA A 62 -8.82 3.05 -12.41
CA ALA A 62 -8.05 2.51 -13.52
C ALA A 62 -6.55 2.35 -13.21
N LYS A 63 -5.93 3.32 -12.53
CA LYS A 63 -4.53 3.25 -12.08
C LYS A 63 -4.31 2.11 -11.08
N ILE A 64 -5.23 1.97 -10.12
CA ILE A 64 -5.19 0.92 -9.11
C ILE A 64 -5.37 -0.46 -9.75
N PHE A 65 -6.31 -0.60 -10.69
CA PHE A 65 -6.53 -1.81 -11.46
C PHE A 65 -5.27 -2.21 -12.25
N LEU A 66 -4.60 -1.25 -12.87
CA LEU A 66 -3.34 -1.49 -13.58
C LEU A 66 -2.23 -1.98 -12.64
N VAL A 67 -2.07 -1.37 -11.47
CA VAL A 67 -1.10 -1.83 -10.46
C VAL A 67 -1.43 -3.24 -9.99
N ALA A 68 -2.71 -3.54 -9.71
CA ALA A 68 -3.16 -4.88 -9.34
C ALA A 68 -2.91 -5.90 -10.45
N GLN A 69 -3.11 -5.55 -11.71
CA GLN A 69 -2.83 -6.43 -12.86
C GLN A 69 -1.33 -6.73 -13.01
N ILE A 70 -0.46 -5.73 -12.83
CA ILE A 70 0.99 -5.92 -12.86
C ILE A 70 1.43 -6.82 -11.69
N ALA A 71 0.82 -6.62 -10.52
CA ALA A 71 1.12 -7.36 -9.31
C ALA A 71 0.80 -8.86 -9.40
N ASN A 72 -0.18 -9.25 -10.23
CA ASN A 72 -0.55 -10.65 -10.47
C ASN A 72 0.19 -11.29 -11.68
N GLY A 73 1.21 -10.62 -12.23
CA GLY A 73 2.08 -11.14 -13.29
C GLY A 73 1.64 -10.77 -14.71
N LEU A 74 2.60 -10.48 -15.59
CA LEU A 74 2.39 -9.94 -16.95
C LEU A 74 2.18 -11.01 -18.05
N GLY A 75 2.18 -12.30 -17.70
CA GLY A 75 2.04 -13.38 -18.68
C GLY A 75 0.59 -13.63 -19.12
N PRO A 76 0.34 -14.16 -20.34
CA PRO A 76 -1.02 -14.40 -20.83
C PRO A 76 -1.82 -15.39 -19.96
N PHE A 77 -1.14 -16.35 -19.33
CA PHE A 77 -1.76 -17.33 -18.44
C PHE A 77 -2.11 -16.75 -17.05
N SER A 78 -1.30 -15.82 -16.53
CA SER A 78 -1.53 -15.16 -15.23
C SER A 78 -2.62 -14.08 -15.32
N GLN A 79 -2.71 -13.39 -16.46
CA GLN A 79 -3.80 -12.46 -16.76
C GLN A 79 -5.14 -13.19 -16.90
N LEU A 80 -5.19 -14.31 -17.63
CA LEU A 80 -6.39 -15.14 -17.76
C LEU A 80 -6.84 -15.70 -16.41
N ARG A 81 -5.90 -16.18 -15.59
CA ARG A 81 -6.19 -16.66 -14.22
C ARG A 81 -6.70 -15.56 -13.30
N SER A 82 -6.14 -14.35 -13.36
CA SER A 82 -6.60 -13.20 -12.55
C SER A 82 -8.00 -12.72 -12.94
N LEU A 83 -8.34 -12.82 -14.23
CA LEU A 83 -9.69 -12.55 -14.74
C LEU A 83 -10.74 -13.57 -14.25
N PHE A 84 -10.38 -14.84 -14.12
CA PHE A 84 -11.30 -15.89 -13.66
C PHE A 84 -11.28 -16.14 -12.15
N GLN A 85 -10.18 -15.86 -11.46
CA GLN A 85 -10.01 -16.18 -10.03
C GLN A 85 -9.90 -14.95 -9.13
N GLY A 86 -9.57 -13.75 -9.63
CA GLY A 86 -9.34 -12.55 -8.80
C GLY A 86 -7.85 -12.30 -8.49
N ALA A 87 -7.56 -11.24 -7.72
CA ALA A 87 -6.21 -10.92 -7.26
C ALA A 87 -5.77 -11.90 -6.16
N ILE A 88 -4.63 -12.56 -6.37
CA ILE A 88 -4.05 -13.51 -5.42
C ILE A 88 -3.02 -12.75 -4.60
N LEU A 89 -3.39 -12.38 -3.39
CA LEU A 89 -2.55 -11.57 -2.51
C LEU A 89 -1.26 -12.32 -2.10
N ASP A 90 -1.32 -13.65 -2.12
CA ASP A 90 -0.20 -14.56 -1.85
C ASP A 90 0.87 -14.58 -2.96
N ALA A 91 0.52 -14.19 -4.19
CA ALA A 91 1.42 -14.23 -5.35
C ALA A 91 2.23 -12.94 -5.54
N LEU A 92 2.09 -11.98 -4.62
CA LEU A 92 2.82 -10.71 -4.65
C LEU A 92 4.30 -10.88 -4.27
N ARG A 93 4.63 -11.87 -3.42
CA ARG A 93 6.01 -12.28 -3.12
C ARG A 93 6.60 -13.03 -4.30
N ASN A 94 7.85 -12.71 -4.66
CA ASN A 94 8.56 -13.19 -5.86
C ASN A 94 7.87 -12.86 -7.20
N GLY A 95 6.86 -11.98 -7.18
CA GLY A 95 6.26 -11.40 -8.38
C GLY A 95 7.07 -10.18 -8.88
N PRO A 96 6.72 -9.62 -10.05
CA PRO A 96 7.46 -8.50 -10.66
C PRO A 96 7.44 -7.20 -9.84
N LEU A 97 6.66 -7.13 -8.75
CA LEU A 97 6.63 -6.01 -7.80
C LEU A 97 7.30 -6.31 -6.45
N ASP A 98 7.80 -7.54 -6.24
CA ASP A 98 8.58 -7.85 -5.06
C ASP A 98 9.92 -7.10 -5.13
N LYS A 99 10.14 -6.24 -4.14
CA LYS A 99 11.31 -5.37 -4.09
C LYS A 99 12.52 -6.08 -3.46
N HIS A 100 12.41 -7.33 -3.02
CA HIS A 100 13.48 -8.14 -2.44
C HIS A 100 14.37 -7.35 -1.45
N GLY A 101 13.77 -6.54 -0.57
CA GLY A 101 14.47 -5.73 0.43
C GLY A 101 14.93 -4.33 -0.02
N ALA A 102 14.72 -3.95 -1.28
CA ALA A 102 15.07 -2.63 -1.82
C ALA A 102 13.95 -1.56 -1.71
N GLY A 103 12.87 -1.86 -0.99
CA GLY A 103 11.73 -0.96 -0.77
C GLY A 103 11.96 0.03 0.39
N SER A 104 10.91 0.25 1.19
CA SER A 104 11.01 1.06 2.41
C SER A 104 11.85 0.40 3.51
N ARG A 105 11.99 -0.94 3.47
CA ARG A 105 12.52 -1.81 4.54
C ARG A 105 11.72 -1.83 5.83
N ILE A 106 10.63 -1.05 5.92
CA ILE A 106 9.72 -1.03 7.06
C ILE A 106 9.03 -2.39 7.24
N LEU A 107 8.66 -3.06 6.14
CA LEU A 107 8.16 -4.43 6.15
C LEU A 107 9.12 -5.29 5.34
N ASP A 108 9.65 -6.35 5.94
CA ASP A 108 10.61 -7.23 5.29
C ASP A 108 9.97 -8.44 4.58
N GLN A 109 10.84 -9.27 4.02
CA GLN A 109 10.46 -10.49 3.30
C GLN A 109 9.87 -11.60 4.20
N HIS A 110 9.88 -11.42 5.52
CA HIS A 110 9.28 -12.33 6.49
C HIS A 110 8.03 -11.71 7.14
N ALA A 111 7.54 -10.59 6.58
CA ALA A 111 6.45 -9.80 7.11
C ALA A 111 6.71 -9.24 8.52
N VAL A 112 7.98 -9.07 8.90
CA VAL A 112 8.40 -8.40 10.13
C VAL A 112 8.46 -6.91 9.88
N VAL A 113 7.93 -6.13 10.84
CA VAL A 113 7.96 -4.68 10.81
C VAL A 113 9.20 -4.19 11.56
N HIS A 114 10.02 -3.38 10.89
CA HIS A 114 11.23 -2.76 11.44
C HIS A 114 10.89 -1.31 11.85
N GLU A 115 10.64 -1.09 13.15
CA GLU A 115 10.24 0.23 13.66
C GLU A 115 11.35 1.30 13.56
N ASP A 116 12.61 0.87 13.55
CA ASP A 116 13.77 1.74 13.31
C ASP A 116 13.74 2.33 11.89
N GLU A 117 13.25 1.59 10.89
CA GLU A 117 13.04 2.13 9.54
C GLU A 117 11.88 3.15 9.51
N ILE A 118 10.92 3.08 10.44
CA ILE A 118 9.89 4.12 10.63
C ILE A 118 10.51 5.36 11.28
N ALA A 119 11.37 5.17 12.29
CA ALA A 119 12.12 6.27 12.90
C ALA A 119 13.01 6.97 11.86
N ARG A 120 13.67 6.19 10.98
CA ARG A 120 14.45 6.71 9.86
C ARG A 120 13.58 7.42 8.83
N LEU A 121 12.41 6.90 8.48
CA LEU A 121 11.45 7.63 7.61
C LEU A 121 11.16 9.03 8.16
N ALA A 122 10.98 9.15 9.48
CA ALA A 122 10.69 10.42 10.15
C ALA A 122 11.81 11.47 9.99
N THR A 123 13.07 11.05 9.81
CA THR A 123 14.21 11.96 9.63
C THR A 123 14.20 12.67 8.27
N PHE A 124 13.46 12.13 7.29
CA PHE A 124 13.26 12.79 5.99
C PHE A 124 12.08 13.76 5.99
N GLY A 125 11.22 13.67 7.00
CA GLY A 125 10.05 14.53 7.13
C GLY A 125 10.31 15.82 7.88
N LYS A 126 9.31 16.70 7.87
CA LYS A 126 9.28 17.92 8.66
C LYS A 126 7.95 18.04 9.41
N ASP A 127 7.87 19.05 10.25
CA ASP A 127 6.67 19.33 11.01
C ASP A 127 5.60 19.99 10.11
N TYR A 128 4.39 19.44 10.17
CA TYR A 128 3.21 19.92 9.47
C TYR A 128 2.14 20.28 10.48
N LYS A 129 1.32 21.29 10.14
CA LYS A 129 0.09 21.55 10.87
C LYS A 129 -0.98 20.55 10.42
N ALA A 130 -1.50 19.78 11.36
CA ALA A 130 -2.62 18.90 11.17
C ALA A 130 -3.93 19.69 11.01
N PRO A 131 -4.97 19.11 10.40
CA PRO A 131 -6.27 19.77 10.27
C PRO A 131 -6.93 20.17 11.59
N ASP A 132 -6.59 19.50 12.69
CA ASP A 132 -7.06 19.81 14.05
C ASP A 132 -6.23 20.91 14.75
N GLY A 133 -5.25 21.49 14.05
CA GLY A 133 -4.36 22.53 14.56
C GLY A 133 -3.14 22.01 15.31
N SER A 134 -3.03 20.70 15.55
CA SER A 134 -1.84 20.09 16.13
C SER A 134 -0.64 20.12 15.17
N VAL A 135 0.56 19.85 15.68
CA VAL A 135 1.77 19.71 14.86
C VAL A 135 2.18 18.25 14.85
N GLU A 136 2.42 17.70 13.66
CA GLU A 136 2.87 16.32 13.49
C GLU A 136 3.97 16.19 12.44
N ARG A 137 4.77 15.13 12.56
CA ARG A 137 5.82 14.82 11.59
C ARG A 137 5.21 14.16 10.35
N GLY A 138 5.54 14.68 9.17
CA GLY A 138 5.02 14.17 7.90
C GLY A 138 6.00 14.31 6.73
N LEU A 139 5.67 13.66 5.62
CA LEU A 139 6.43 13.72 4.38
C LEU A 139 5.53 14.13 3.20
N SER A 140 5.88 15.21 2.53
CA SER A 140 5.40 15.58 1.19
C SER A 140 5.93 14.64 0.11
N ALA A 141 5.40 14.80 -1.11
CA ALA A 141 5.91 14.10 -2.29
C ALA A 141 7.43 14.30 -2.51
N ALA A 142 7.96 15.50 -2.23
CA ALA A 142 9.38 15.79 -2.37
C ALA A 142 10.22 15.04 -1.32
N GLU A 143 9.77 15.01 -0.07
CA GLU A 143 10.45 14.31 1.03
C GLU A 143 10.39 12.79 0.85
N ILE A 144 9.25 12.26 0.39
CA ILE A 144 9.11 10.86 -0.02
C ILE A 144 10.12 10.52 -1.12
N LYS A 145 10.26 11.37 -2.14
CA LYS A 145 11.23 11.16 -3.22
C LYS A 145 12.66 11.09 -2.68
N THR A 146 13.01 11.96 -1.73
CA THR A 146 14.33 11.95 -1.08
C THR A 146 14.56 10.68 -0.25
N PHE A 147 13.56 10.26 0.55
CA PHE A 147 13.61 9.02 1.33
C PHE A 147 13.85 7.80 0.44
N MET A 148 13.10 7.69 -0.66
CA MET A 148 13.24 6.58 -1.60
C MET A 148 14.60 6.57 -2.29
N ALA A 149 15.11 7.73 -2.70
CA ALA A 149 16.45 7.85 -3.28
C ALA A 149 17.54 7.40 -2.29
N ALA A 150 17.42 7.74 -1.02
CA ALA A 150 18.35 7.31 0.02
C ALA A 150 18.29 5.79 0.25
N ASN A 151 17.10 5.18 0.23
CA ASN A 151 16.96 3.72 0.34
C ASN A 151 17.60 3.00 -0.83
N PHE A 152 17.43 3.55 -2.03
CA PHE A 152 18.02 2.99 -3.23
C PHE A 152 19.54 3.03 -3.19
N GLN A 153 20.11 4.17 -2.80
CA GLN A 153 21.56 4.30 -2.66
C GLN A 153 22.11 3.26 -1.66
N ARG A 154 21.47 3.14 -0.49
CA ARG A 154 21.84 2.14 0.53
C ARG A 154 21.80 0.72 -0.03
N ALA A 155 20.75 0.37 -0.75
CA ALA A 155 20.59 -0.98 -1.30
C ALA A 155 21.55 -1.28 -2.45
N LYS A 156 21.94 -0.27 -3.25
CA LYS A 156 23.02 -0.35 -4.24
C LYS A 156 24.36 -0.66 -3.56
N ASP A 157 24.64 -0.02 -2.44
CA ASP A 157 25.90 -0.18 -1.71
C ASP A 157 25.99 -1.58 -1.05
N GLU A 158 24.86 -2.14 -0.62
CA GLU A 158 24.78 -3.47 0.02
C GLU A 158 24.78 -4.65 -0.99
N HIS A 159 24.31 -4.44 -2.22
CA HIS A 159 24.17 -5.52 -3.22
C HIS A 159 24.72 -5.13 -4.61
N PRO A 160 26.04 -5.01 -4.80
CA PRO A 160 26.61 -4.90 -6.14
C PRO A 160 26.42 -6.25 -6.87
N PRO A 161 26.86 -6.40 -8.12
CA PRO A 161 26.16 -6.29 -9.44
C PRO A 161 24.72 -6.82 -9.67
N SER A 162 23.98 -7.41 -8.71
CA SER A 162 22.58 -7.84 -8.96
C SER A 162 21.57 -6.68 -9.10
N TYR A 163 22.01 -5.46 -8.78
CA TYR A 163 21.20 -4.24 -8.71
C TYR A 163 20.81 -3.59 -10.05
N GLY A 164 21.34 -4.09 -11.18
CA GLY A 164 21.02 -3.56 -12.51
C GLY A 164 19.52 -3.66 -12.86
N ILE A 165 18.86 -4.72 -12.37
CA ILE A 165 17.41 -4.92 -12.51
C ILE A 165 16.60 -3.87 -11.74
N LEU A 166 17.00 -3.56 -10.51
CA LEU A 166 16.34 -2.56 -9.65
C LEU A 166 16.38 -1.15 -10.23
N HIS A 167 17.42 -0.83 -11.00
CA HIS A 167 17.54 0.43 -11.71
C HIS A 167 16.51 0.58 -12.85
N CYS A 168 16.16 -0.52 -13.53
CA CYS A 168 15.15 -0.55 -14.60
C CYS A 168 13.70 -0.43 -14.06
N TYR A 169 13.44 -1.00 -12.89
CA TYR A 169 12.13 -0.91 -12.22
C TYR A 169 11.94 0.39 -11.41
N TYR A 170 13.01 1.17 -11.22
CA TYR A 170 13.02 2.38 -10.36
C TYR A 170 11.88 3.37 -10.65
N PRO A 171 11.57 3.76 -11.91
CA PRO A 171 10.43 4.65 -12.18
C PRO A 171 9.07 4.01 -11.84
N LEU A 172 8.91 2.71 -12.08
CA LEU A 172 7.66 1.98 -11.82
C LEU A 172 7.41 1.81 -10.31
N LEU A 173 8.46 1.54 -9.52
CA LEU A 173 8.39 1.41 -8.06
C LEU A 173 8.18 2.78 -7.37
N MET A 174 8.79 3.85 -7.92
CA MET A 174 8.58 5.25 -7.50
C MET A 174 7.16 5.75 -7.78
N LEU A 175 6.41 5.12 -8.69
CA LEU A 175 5.05 5.50 -9.07
C LEU A 175 3.96 4.71 -8.32
N GLY A 176 4.31 3.60 -7.66
CA GLY A 176 3.32 2.62 -7.21
C GLY A 176 2.77 2.81 -5.79
N GLU A 177 3.63 2.78 -4.77
CA GLU A 177 3.16 2.64 -3.37
C GLU A 177 3.10 3.96 -2.61
N TRP A 178 4.22 4.69 -2.50
CA TRP A 178 4.27 5.90 -1.68
C TRP A 178 3.45 7.07 -2.23
N PRO A 179 3.44 7.36 -3.55
CA PRO A 179 2.54 8.38 -4.08
C PRO A 179 1.06 8.00 -3.92
N VAL A 180 0.71 6.71 -4.03
CA VAL A 180 -0.66 6.24 -3.82
C VAL A 180 -1.04 6.34 -2.35
N LEU A 181 -0.16 5.98 -1.42
CA LEU A 181 -0.37 6.22 0.00
C LEU A 181 -0.52 7.72 0.30
N LEU A 182 0.26 8.60 -0.34
CA LEU A 182 0.09 10.05 -0.20
C LEU A 182 -1.23 10.55 -0.82
N ASP A 183 -1.70 9.95 -1.91
CA ASP A 183 -2.97 10.33 -2.54
C ASP A 183 -4.17 9.90 -1.69
N ILE A 184 -4.11 8.70 -1.09
CA ILE A 184 -5.19 8.12 -0.28
C ILE A 184 -5.13 8.64 1.16
N MET A 185 -4.00 8.48 1.83
CA MET A 185 -3.79 8.80 3.24
C MET A 185 -3.13 10.18 3.44
N GLY A 186 -2.88 10.96 2.40
CA GLY A 186 -2.35 12.31 2.58
C GLY A 186 -3.33 13.20 3.35
N LYS A 187 -2.79 14.00 4.27
CA LYS A 187 -3.47 15.14 4.88
C LYS A 187 -3.11 16.40 4.09
N GLY A 188 -4.00 17.39 4.11
CA GLY A 188 -3.83 18.63 3.35
C GLY A 188 -4.08 18.48 1.84
N GLU A 189 -3.86 19.57 1.12
CA GLU A 189 -4.19 19.69 -0.31
C GLU A 189 -3.02 20.28 -1.11
N GLY A 190 -3.02 20.01 -2.42
CA GLY A 190 -2.03 20.54 -3.35
C GLY A 190 -0.59 20.32 -2.88
N LYS A 191 0.18 21.41 -2.84
CA LYS A 191 1.60 21.41 -2.42
C LYS A 191 1.81 21.14 -0.92
N ASP A 192 0.77 21.37 -0.12
CA ASP A 192 0.81 21.20 1.33
C ASP A 192 0.36 19.79 1.73
N ARG A 193 0.06 18.93 0.75
CA ARG A 193 -0.26 17.52 0.98
C ARG A 193 0.95 16.75 1.53
N TYR A 194 0.74 16.04 2.62
CA TYR A 194 1.76 15.25 3.29
C TYR A 194 1.20 13.94 3.86
N LEU A 195 2.06 12.95 4.03
CA LEU A 195 1.77 11.67 4.66
C LEU A 195 2.27 11.70 6.10
N SER A 196 1.37 11.50 7.08
CA SER A 196 1.72 11.48 8.51
C SER A 196 2.55 10.25 8.86
N VAL A 197 3.68 10.45 9.57
CA VAL A 197 4.53 9.34 10.04
C VAL A 197 3.79 8.47 11.05
N ALA A 198 2.96 9.05 11.91
CA ALA A 198 2.17 8.31 12.90
C ALA A 198 1.15 7.39 12.22
N GLU A 199 0.56 7.84 11.12
CA GLU A 199 -0.41 7.03 10.36
C GLU A 199 0.27 5.96 9.52
N VAL A 200 1.48 6.23 9.01
CA VAL A 200 2.32 5.19 8.40
C VAL A 200 2.66 4.12 9.44
N ARG A 201 3.05 4.51 10.67
CA ARG A 201 3.29 3.56 11.75
C ARG A 201 2.05 2.70 12.03
N THR A 202 0.89 3.32 12.18
CA THR A 202 -0.39 2.63 12.41
C THR A 202 -0.71 1.65 11.28
N LEU A 203 -0.49 2.05 10.03
CA LEU A 203 -0.72 1.19 8.87
C LEU A 203 0.17 -0.06 8.88
N PHE A 204 1.47 0.10 9.17
CA PHE A 204 2.43 -1.01 9.11
C PHE A 204 2.36 -1.91 10.35
N VAL A 205 2.39 -1.31 11.54
CA VAL A 205 2.42 -2.01 12.83
C VAL A 205 1.04 -2.60 13.12
N ASP A 206 0.03 -1.75 13.20
CA ASP A 206 -1.31 -2.16 13.66
C ASP A 206 -2.18 -2.73 12.53
N LYS A 207 -1.78 -2.55 11.26
CA LYS A 207 -2.58 -2.94 10.09
C LYS A 207 -3.96 -2.28 10.12
N ARG A 208 -4.01 -1.01 10.52
CA ARG A 208 -5.25 -0.22 10.61
C ARG A 208 -5.16 1.03 9.74
N PHE A 209 -6.31 1.44 9.23
CA PHE A 209 -6.47 2.74 8.58
C PHE A 209 -6.80 3.83 9.59
N PRO A 210 -6.39 5.09 9.33
CA PRO A 210 -6.89 6.23 10.09
C PRO A 210 -8.41 6.39 9.93
N ASP A 211 -9.07 6.93 10.95
CA ASP A 211 -10.55 7.06 11.01
C ASP A 211 -11.16 7.73 9.78
N ARG A 212 -10.51 8.76 9.22
CA ARG A 212 -10.99 9.42 7.99
C ARG A 212 -11.08 8.47 6.80
N ILE A 213 -10.16 7.52 6.69
CA ILE A 213 -10.13 6.54 5.60
C ILE A 213 -11.14 5.43 5.89
N VAL A 214 -11.30 5.03 7.14
CA VAL A 214 -12.37 4.12 7.58
C VAL A 214 -13.75 4.68 7.22
N ALA A 215 -13.99 5.97 7.45
CA ALA A 215 -15.23 6.63 7.07
C ALA A 215 -15.50 6.55 5.55
N LEU A 216 -14.46 6.73 4.72
CA LEU A 216 -14.56 6.58 3.26
C LEU A 216 -14.80 5.13 2.82
N LEU A 217 -14.20 4.16 3.50
CA LEU A 217 -14.36 2.74 3.19
C LEU A 217 -15.76 2.23 3.51
N ASN A 218 -16.40 2.80 4.54
CA ASN A 218 -17.74 2.45 5.02
C ASN A 218 -18.88 3.21 4.32
N GLY A 219 -18.59 4.27 3.57
CA GLY A 219 -19.56 5.05 2.78
C GLY A 219 -19.82 4.45 1.41
#